data_AF-A0A374BKH5-F1
#
_entry.id   AF-A0A374BKH5-F1
#
_cell.length_a   1.000
_cell.length_b   1.000
_cell.length_c   1.000
_cell.angle_alpha   90.00
_cell.angle_beta   90.00
_cell.angle_gamma   90.00
#
_symmetry.space_group_name_H-M   'P 1'
#
loop_
_entity.id
_entity.type
_entity.pdbx_description
1 polymer ?
#
loop_
_entity_poly.entity_id
_entity_poly.type
_entity_poly.pdbx_seq_one_letter_code
_entity_poly.pdbx_strand_id
1 'polypeptide(L)'
;MTVKKLYLSAILDLYDRRIVAYKIGNSNNNDLVFPTFDEAVHLNPDAHPIFHSDRGFQYTNRVFHQKIVDAGMIQSMSRVGRCIDNDPMEGWWGILKSEMYYLRKFTDKDELILAIEEYIRYYNTRRYQLKLNCMTRWNTMKRMLLDRMAVAVASTNCTDCFWSIHGMFFFALST
;
A
#
# COMPACT_ATOMS: atom_id res chain seq x y z
N MET A 1 28.40 12.74 -10.74
CA MET A 1 26.98 13.05 -10.54
C MET A 1 26.38 11.99 -9.62
N THR A 2 25.94 12.36 -8.42
CA THR A 2 25.29 11.44 -7.47
C THR A 2 23.83 11.27 -7.85
N VAL A 3 23.47 10.08 -8.35
CA VAL A 3 22.06 9.70 -8.58
C VAL A 3 21.35 9.69 -7.23
N LYS A 4 20.40 10.62 -7.03
CA LYS A 4 19.59 10.67 -5.82
C LYS A 4 18.42 9.72 -5.94
N LYS A 5 18.26 8.87 -4.93
CA LYS A 5 17.22 7.85 -4.88
C LYS A 5 16.01 8.34 -4.10
N LEU A 6 14.83 8.17 -4.67
CA LEU A 6 13.57 8.40 -3.98
C LEU A 6 12.90 7.06 -3.68
N TYR A 7 12.30 6.96 -2.51
CA TYR A 7 11.74 5.73 -1.97
C TYR A 7 10.30 5.95 -1.55
N LEU A 8 9.42 5.04 -1.98
CA LEU A 8 8.00 5.08 -1.66
C LEU A 8 7.65 3.83 -0.84
N SER A 9 7.19 4.03 0.39
CA SER A 9 6.56 2.99 1.20
C SER A 9 5.05 3.16 1.10
N ALA A 10 4.33 2.08 0.83
CA ALA A 10 2.88 2.10 0.67
C ALA A 10 2.28 0.82 1.23
N ILE A 11 1.06 0.89 1.76
CA ILE A 11 0.29 -0.26 2.23
C ILE A 11 -0.91 -0.43 1.31
N LEU A 12 -1.06 -1.64 0.77
CA LEU A 12 -2.15 -2.01 -0.13
C LEU A 12 -3.18 -2.86 0.61
N ASP A 13 -4.44 -2.45 0.56
CA ASP A 13 -5.55 -3.31 0.96
C ASP A 13 -5.84 -4.31 -0.15
N LEU A 14 -5.77 -5.60 0.15
CA LEU A 14 -5.99 -6.64 -0.85
C LEU A 14 -7.45 -6.83 -1.23
N TYR A 15 -8.39 -6.39 -0.40
CA TYR A 15 -9.83 -6.56 -0.62
C TYR A 15 -10.34 -5.65 -1.74
N ASP A 16 -10.14 -4.34 -1.61
CA ASP A 16 -10.58 -3.34 -2.60
C ASP A 16 -9.43 -2.83 -3.50
N ARG A 17 -8.22 -3.35 -3.31
CA ARG A 17 -7.00 -2.99 -4.04
C ARG A 17 -6.65 -1.50 -3.90
N ARG A 18 -6.96 -0.82 -2.79
CA ARG A 18 -6.58 0.60 -2.58
C ARG A 18 -5.27 0.74 -1.82
N ILE A 19 -4.58 1.85 -2.03
CA ILE A 19 -3.46 2.26 -1.16
C ILE A 19 -4.04 2.93 0.08
N VAL A 20 -3.86 2.33 1.24
CA VAL A 20 -4.45 2.82 2.50
C VAL A 20 -3.62 3.92 3.14
N ALA A 21 -2.29 3.83 3.02
CA ALA A 21 -1.34 4.84 3.48
C ALA A 21 -0.05 4.73 2.66
N TYR A 22 0.69 5.82 2.58
CA TYR A 22 2.01 5.86 1.95
C TYR A 22 2.86 7.01 2.47
N LYS A 23 4.19 6.83 2.45
CA LYS A 23 5.17 7.89 2.68
C LYS A 23 6.28 7.83 1.65
N ILE A 24 6.87 8.98 1.37
CA ILE A 24 8.01 9.13 0.46
C ILE A 24 9.22 9.61 1.26
N GLY A 25 10.37 8.99 1.02
CA GLY A 25 11.62 9.28 1.72
C GLY A 25 12.85 9.22 0.82
N ASN A 26 13.99 9.62 1.38
CA ASN A 26 15.29 9.60 0.69
C ASN A 26 16.09 8.31 0.96
N SER A 27 15.60 7.42 1.82
CA SER A 27 16.30 6.20 2.21
C SER A 27 15.32 5.08 2.56
N ASN A 28 15.78 3.84 2.39
CA ASN A 28 15.05 2.63 2.76
C ASN A 28 15.27 2.25 4.22
N ASN A 29 14.58 2.89 5.14
CA ASN A 29 14.79 2.67 6.56
C ASN A 29 13.49 2.58 7.35
N ASN A 30 13.62 2.28 8.64
CA ASN A 30 12.50 2.20 9.56
C ASN A 30 11.77 3.56 9.69
N ASP A 31 12.48 4.68 9.53
CA ASP A 31 11.89 6.02 9.58
C ASP A 31 10.95 6.30 8.40
N LEU A 32 11.02 5.51 7.34
CA LEU A 32 10.05 5.54 6.24
C LEU A 32 8.89 4.56 6.50
N VAL A 33 9.21 3.34 6.93
CA VAL A 33 8.23 2.24 7.06
C VAL A 33 7.32 2.43 8.27
N PHE A 34 7.87 2.79 9.43
CA PHE A 34 7.10 2.86 10.67
C PHE A 34 6.02 3.95 10.60
N PRO A 35 6.31 5.18 10.14
CA PRO A 35 5.27 6.20 10.00
C PRO A 35 4.21 5.82 8.96
N THR A 36 4.57 5.05 7.91
CA THR A 36 3.60 4.56 6.93
C THR A 36 2.61 3.60 7.59
N PHE A 37 3.09 2.68 8.42
CA PHE A 37 2.25 1.77 9.20
C PHE A 37 1.38 2.53 10.22
N ASP A 38 1.98 3.44 10.97
CA ASP A 38 1.27 4.22 12.00
C ASP A 38 0.14 5.06 11.39
N GLU A 39 0.37 5.65 10.20
CA GLU A 39 -0.68 6.35 9.45
C GLU A 39 -1.79 5.41 8.97
N ALA A 40 -1.48 4.19 8.51
CA ALA A 40 -2.49 3.22 8.12
C ALA A 40 -3.39 2.81 9.29
N VAL A 41 -2.79 2.53 10.45
CA VAL A 41 -3.53 2.20 11.68
C VAL A 41 -4.41 3.37 12.12
N HIS A 42 -3.85 4.59 12.13
CA HIS A 42 -4.60 5.78 12.53
C HIS A 42 -5.79 6.06 11.60
N LEU A 43 -5.62 5.90 10.29
CA LEU A 43 -6.70 6.09 9.32
C LEU A 43 -7.77 4.98 9.35
N ASN A 44 -7.48 3.83 9.95
CA ASN A 44 -8.36 2.66 9.97
C ASN A 44 -8.32 1.98 11.36
N PRO A 45 -8.80 2.64 12.43
CA PRO A 45 -8.62 2.18 13.82
C PRO A 45 -9.31 0.84 14.13
N ASP A 46 -10.40 0.52 13.43
CA ASP A 46 -11.17 -0.72 13.61
C ASP A 46 -10.65 -1.88 12.73
N ALA A 47 -9.60 -1.65 11.94
CA ALA A 47 -9.06 -2.65 11.02
C ALA A 47 -7.93 -3.44 11.69
N HIS A 48 -8.16 -4.75 11.86
CA HIS A 48 -7.17 -5.70 12.39
C HIS A 48 -6.85 -6.83 11.40
N PRO A 49 -6.39 -6.51 10.18
CA PRO A 49 -6.11 -7.49 9.15
C PRO A 49 -4.86 -8.32 9.43
N ILE A 50 -4.66 -9.37 8.62
CA ILE A 50 -3.34 -9.97 8.47
C ILE A 50 -2.45 -8.98 7.71
N PHE A 51 -1.31 -8.65 8.31
CA PHE A 51 -0.30 -7.79 7.71
C PHE A 51 0.77 -8.65 7.04
N HIS A 52 0.73 -8.75 5.71
CA HIS A 52 1.67 -9.53 4.92
C HIS A 52 2.80 -8.64 4.37
N SER A 53 4.05 -9.00 4.64
CA SER A 53 5.23 -8.32 4.10
C SER A 53 6.24 -9.26 3.45
N ASP A 54 7.22 -8.71 2.73
CA ASP A 54 8.46 -9.46 2.48
C ASP A 54 9.30 -9.62 3.76
N ARG A 55 10.47 -10.24 3.62
CA ARG A 55 11.44 -10.48 4.71
C ARG A 55 12.51 -9.40 4.83
N GLY A 56 12.25 -8.18 4.38
CA GLY A 56 13.14 -7.05 4.59
C GLY A 56 13.48 -6.81 6.06
N PHE A 57 14.65 -6.24 6.36
CA PHE A 57 15.07 -5.99 7.73
C PHE A 57 14.11 -5.05 8.49
N GLN A 58 13.40 -4.19 7.75
CA GLN A 58 12.41 -3.26 8.27
C GLN A 58 11.22 -3.99 8.88
N TYR A 59 10.83 -5.13 8.30
CA TYR A 59 9.65 -5.89 8.71
C TYR A 59 9.98 -7.06 9.64
N THR A 60 11.22 -7.54 9.62
CA THR A 60 11.69 -8.65 10.47
C THR A 60 12.17 -8.19 11.86
N ASN A 61 12.30 -6.88 12.10
CA ASN A 61 12.75 -6.39 13.40
C ASN A 61 11.68 -6.47 14.49
N ARG A 62 12.13 -6.61 15.74
CA ARG A 62 11.25 -6.78 16.92
C ARG A 62 10.32 -5.59 17.16
N VAL A 63 10.78 -4.37 16.86
CA VAL A 63 10.00 -3.14 17.09
C VAL A 63 8.78 -3.11 16.17
N PHE A 64 8.97 -3.46 14.90
CA PHE A 64 7.89 -3.52 13.93
C PHE A 64 6.92 -4.66 14.24
N HIS A 65 7.43 -5.83 14.65
CA HIS A 65 6.58 -6.91 15.11
C HIS A 65 5.69 -6.48 16.28
N GLN A 66 6.25 -5.78 17.27
CA GLN A 66 5.47 -5.27 18.41
C GLN A 66 4.39 -4.29 17.97
N LYS A 67 4.68 -3.38 17.03
CA LYS A 67 3.69 -2.47 16.45
C LYS A 67 2.50 -3.20 15.82
N ILE A 68 2.74 -4.30 15.10
CA ILE A 68 1.68 -5.12 14.51
C ILE A 68 0.81 -5.75 15.61
N VAL A 69 1.46 -6.32 16.64
CA VAL A 69 0.76 -6.96 17.77
C VAL A 69 -0.07 -5.95 18.56
N ASP A 70 0.48 -4.76 18.84
CA ASP A 70 -0.19 -3.68 19.55
C ASP A 70 -1.41 -3.15 18.77
N ALA A 71 -1.36 -3.21 17.43
CA ALA A 71 -2.47 -2.90 16.55
C ALA A 71 -3.49 -4.05 16.41
N GLY A 72 -3.34 -5.15 17.17
CA GLY A 72 -4.24 -6.31 17.13
C GLY A 72 -4.16 -7.15 15.86
N MET A 73 -3.10 -6.98 15.05
CA MET A 73 -2.93 -7.63 13.75
C MET A 73 -2.07 -8.90 13.84
N ILE A 74 -2.15 -9.74 12.82
CA ILE A 74 -1.31 -10.93 12.67
C ILE A 74 -0.25 -10.67 11.60
N GLN A 75 1.02 -10.83 11.95
CA GLN A 75 2.10 -10.72 10.98
C GLN A 75 2.19 -11.97 10.10
N SER A 76 2.24 -11.77 8.79
CA SER A 76 2.53 -12.77 7.78
C SER A 76 3.70 -12.31 6.93
N MET A 77 4.53 -13.23 6.46
CA MET A 77 5.69 -12.89 5.62
C MET A 77 5.87 -13.88 4.48
N SER A 78 6.35 -13.39 3.34
CA SER A 78 6.69 -14.24 2.18
C SER A 78 7.69 -15.34 2.55
N ARG A 79 7.62 -16.50 1.89
CA ARG A 79 8.59 -17.58 2.08
C ARG A 79 9.96 -17.19 1.49
N VAL A 80 11.04 -17.68 2.11
CA VAL A 80 12.40 -17.47 1.57
C VAL A 80 12.45 -18.06 0.16
N GLY A 81 12.87 -17.26 -0.83
CA GLY A 81 12.99 -17.68 -2.22
C GLY A 81 11.67 -17.78 -3.00
N ARG A 82 10.54 -17.31 -2.46
CA ARG A 82 9.27 -17.18 -3.20
C ARG A 82 8.79 -15.74 -3.24
N CYS A 83 9.06 -15.05 -4.36
CA CYS A 83 8.56 -13.71 -4.64
C CYS A 83 7.05 -13.67 -4.93
N ILE A 84 6.45 -14.82 -5.28
CA ILE A 84 5.03 -14.95 -5.67
C ILE A 84 4.07 -14.54 -4.55
N ASP A 85 4.47 -14.74 -3.29
CA ASP A 85 3.62 -14.45 -2.12
C ASP A 85 3.26 -12.95 -2.01
N ASN A 86 3.98 -12.08 -2.71
CA ASN A 86 3.77 -10.63 -2.72
C ASN A 86 3.31 -10.07 -4.10
N ASP A 87 2.87 -10.94 -5.02
CA ASP A 87 2.39 -10.56 -6.35
C ASP A 87 1.40 -9.36 -6.39
N PRO A 88 0.44 -9.19 -5.46
CA PRO A 88 -0.49 -8.06 -5.52
C PRO A 88 0.19 -6.70 -5.47
N MET A 89 1.22 -6.57 -4.63
CA MET A 89 1.92 -5.31 -4.45
C MET A 89 2.92 -5.08 -5.59
N GLU A 90 3.61 -6.13 -6.07
CA GLU A 90 4.41 -6.05 -7.30
C GLU A 90 3.59 -5.63 -8.52
N GLY A 91 2.37 -6.17 -8.65
CA GLY A 91 1.43 -5.76 -9.68
C GLY A 91 1.08 -4.27 -9.58
N TRP A 92 0.87 -3.76 -8.36
CA TRP A 92 0.62 -2.34 -8.16
C TRP A 92 1.82 -1.46 -8.56
N TRP A 93 3.03 -1.86 -8.18
CA TRP A 93 4.24 -1.16 -8.60
C TRP A 93 4.42 -1.13 -10.10
N GLY A 94 4.13 -2.25 -10.78
CA GLY A 94 4.12 -2.34 -12.23
C GLY A 94 3.16 -1.32 -12.88
N ILE A 95 1.94 -1.21 -12.34
CA ILE A 95 0.92 -0.24 -12.79
C ILE A 95 1.38 1.21 -12.59
N LEU A 96 1.85 1.56 -11.39
CA LEU A 96 2.34 2.91 -11.09
C LEU A 96 3.46 3.31 -12.07
N LYS A 97 4.36 2.38 -12.38
CA LYS A 97 5.46 2.67 -13.28
C LYS A 97 5.02 2.83 -14.73
N SER A 98 4.24 1.87 -15.24
CA SER A 98 3.85 1.85 -16.65
C SER A 98 2.93 3.02 -17.00
N GLU A 99 2.08 3.44 -16.07
CA GLU A 99 1.07 4.46 -16.32
C GLU A 99 1.45 5.87 -15.89
N MET A 100 2.51 6.02 -15.09
CA MET A 100 2.92 7.34 -14.60
C MET A 100 4.41 7.57 -14.75
N TYR A 101 5.25 6.64 -14.26
CA TYR A 101 6.68 6.89 -14.17
C TYR A 101 7.40 6.83 -15.53
N TYR A 102 7.16 5.80 -16.33
CA TYR A 102 7.85 5.59 -17.62
C TYR A 102 7.34 6.50 -18.73
N LEU A 103 6.19 7.16 -18.54
CA LEU A 103 5.60 8.04 -19.56
C LEU A 103 6.27 9.42 -19.65
N ARG A 104 7.09 9.78 -18.66
CA ARG A 104 7.79 11.07 -18.61
C ARG A 104 9.17 10.92 -17.99
N LYS A 105 10.04 11.90 -18.25
CA LYS A 105 11.32 12.03 -17.55
C LYS A 105 11.15 13.06 -16.44
N PHE A 106 11.57 12.69 -15.24
CA PHE A 106 11.64 13.61 -14.11
C PHE A 106 13.08 14.07 -13.94
N THR A 107 13.27 15.37 -13.85
CA THR A 107 14.57 15.98 -13.52
C THR A 107 14.57 16.61 -12.13
N ASP A 108 13.37 16.88 -11.59
CA ASP A 108 13.17 17.43 -10.27
C ASP A 108 12.53 16.41 -9.32
N LYS A 109 12.96 16.47 -8.05
CA LYS A 109 12.48 15.57 -7.01
C LYS A 109 11.05 15.90 -6.60
N ASP A 110 10.73 17.19 -6.46
CA ASP A 110 9.44 17.61 -5.96
C ASP A 110 8.36 17.38 -7.02
N GLU A 111 8.70 17.55 -8.30
CA GLU A 111 7.86 17.12 -9.43
C GLU A 111 7.51 15.62 -9.34
N LEU A 112 8.51 14.76 -9.08
CA LEU A 112 8.26 13.32 -8.94
C LEU A 112 7.38 12.99 -7.73
N ILE A 113 7.60 13.67 -6.59
CA ILE A 113 6.76 13.51 -5.39
C ILE A 113 5.32 13.86 -5.69
N LEU A 114 5.07 15.09 -6.17
CA LEU A 114 3.73 15.59 -6.47
C LEU A 114 2.98 14.62 -7.37
N ALA A 115 3.68 14.07 -8.34
CA ALA A 115 3.03 13.31 -9.36
C ALA A 115 2.85 11.82 -8.99
N ILE A 116 3.61 11.31 -8.01
CA ILE A 116 3.26 10.09 -7.27
C ILE A 116 1.99 10.32 -6.45
N GLU A 117 1.89 11.43 -5.70
CA GLU A 117 0.72 11.74 -4.86
C GLU A 117 -0.56 11.89 -5.69
N GLU A 118 -0.49 12.63 -6.80
CA GLU A 118 -1.58 12.77 -7.76
C GLU A 118 -2.00 11.42 -8.34
N TYR A 119 -1.05 10.57 -8.69
CA TYR A 119 -1.37 9.26 -9.24
C TYR A 119 -1.99 8.34 -8.19
N ILE A 120 -1.51 8.33 -6.94
CA ILE A 120 -2.15 7.55 -5.86
C ILE A 120 -3.58 8.02 -5.63
N ARG A 121 -3.82 9.34 -5.67
CA ARG A 121 -5.17 9.90 -5.60
C ARG A 121 -6.04 9.43 -6.77
N TYR A 122 -5.55 9.52 -8.00
CA TYR A 122 -6.23 9.02 -9.19
C TYR A 122 -6.51 7.51 -9.10
N TYR A 123 -5.51 6.73 -8.68
CA TYR A 123 -5.59 5.29 -8.46
C TYR A 123 -6.74 5.02 -7.49
N ASN A 124 -6.71 5.55 -6.28
CA ASN A 124 -7.72 5.26 -5.26
C ASN A 124 -9.14 5.75 -5.60
N THR A 125 -9.30 6.80 -6.42
CA THR A 125 -10.62 7.44 -6.61
C THR A 125 -11.25 7.27 -8.00
N ARG A 126 -10.45 7.17 -9.06
CA ARG A 126 -10.91 7.32 -10.45
C ARG A 126 -10.50 6.18 -11.38
N ARG A 127 -9.48 5.40 -11.03
CA ARG A 127 -9.05 4.27 -11.87
C ARG A 127 -10.13 3.19 -11.90
N TYR A 128 -10.64 2.90 -13.09
CA TYR A 128 -11.61 1.83 -13.33
C TYR A 128 -10.96 0.46 -13.18
N GLN A 129 -11.67 -0.48 -12.54
CA GLN A 129 -11.24 -1.87 -12.45
C GLN A 129 -12.22 -2.81 -13.15
N LEU A 130 -11.74 -3.52 -14.17
CA LEU A 130 -12.51 -4.54 -14.90
C LEU A 130 -13.00 -5.67 -13.96
N LYS A 131 -12.20 -6.02 -12.95
CA LYS A 131 -12.51 -7.06 -11.95
C LYS A 131 -13.56 -6.64 -10.91
N LEU A 132 -13.91 -5.35 -10.83
CA LEU A 132 -14.96 -4.77 -9.97
C LEU A 132 -16.15 -4.28 -10.80
N ASN A 133 -16.49 -4.99 -11.88
CA ASN A 133 -17.64 -4.66 -12.74
C ASN A 133 -17.60 -3.22 -13.30
N CYS A 134 -16.40 -2.72 -13.63
CA CYS A 134 -16.16 -1.37 -14.16
C CYS A 134 -16.51 -0.22 -13.21
N MET A 135 -16.51 -0.44 -11.89
CA MET A 135 -16.65 0.64 -10.90
C MET A 135 -15.30 1.27 -10.53
N THR A 136 -15.33 2.52 -10.06
CA THR A 136 -14.18 3.16 -9.39
C THR A 136 -14.11 2.67 -7.94
N ARG A 137 -12.90 2.62 -7.35
CA ARG A 137 -12.69 2.18 -5.96
C ARG A 137 -13.54 2.93 -4.93
N TRP A 138 -13.72 4.24 -5.11
CA TRP A 138 -14.61 5.05 -4.28
C TRP A 138 -16.08 4.59 -4.36
N ASN A 139 -16.56 4.23 -5.55
CA ASN A 139 -17.93 3.75 -5.75
C ASN A 139 -18.14 2.37 -5.14
N THR A 140 -17.11 1.50 -5.18
CA THR A 140 -17.10 0.23 -4.45
C THR A 140 -17.19 0.46 -2.94
N MET A 141 -16.38 1.38 -2.39
CA MET A 141 -16.41 1.71 -0.95
C MET A 141 -17.74 2.35 -0.51
N LYS A 142 -18.33 3.25 -1.32
CA LYS A 142 -19.67 3.81 -1.06
C LYS A 142 -20.76 2.74 -1.05
N ARG A 143 -20.71 1.79 -2.01
CA ARG A 143 -21.65 0.67 -2.05
C ARG A 143 -21.49 -0.24 -0.83
N MET A 144 -20.26 -0.49 -0.40
CA MET A 144 -19.97 -1.27 0.80
C MET A 144 -20.40 -0.60 2.10
N LEU A 145 -20.26 0.73 2.23
CA LEU A 145 -20.79 1.48 3.38
C LEU A 145 -22.32 1.39 3.45
N LEU A 146 -23.00 1.44 2.29
CA LEU A 146 -24.45 1.24 2.21
C LEU A 146 -24.85 -0.21 2.51
N ASP A 147 -24.12 -1.20 2.00
CA ASP A 147 -24.36 -2.62 2.27
C ASP A 147 -24.06 -2.97 3.74
N ARG A 148 -23.05 -2.35 4.38
CA ARG A 148 -22.79 -2.50 5.84
C ARG A 148 -23.91 -1.94 6.71
N MET A 149 -24.64 -0.92 6.26
CA MET A 149 -25.86 -0.45 6.95
C MET A 149 -27.04 -1.42 6.75
N ALA A 150 -27.08 -2.16 5.64
CA ALA A 150 -28.12 -3.16 5.37
C ALA A 150 -27.85 -4.54 6.01
N VAL A 151 -26.57 -4.89 6.24
CA VAL A 151 -26.13 -6.20 6.76
C VAL A 151 -25.94 -6.22 8.29
N ALA A 152 -26.22 -5.12 8.99
CA ALA A 152 -26.17 -5.08 10.47
C ALA A 152 -27.15 -6.04 11.18
N VAL A 153 -27.93 -6.86 10.45
CA VAL A 153 -28.77 -7.95 10.98
C VAL A 153 -28.17 -9.36 10.74
N ALA A 154 -27.02 -9.52 10.07
CA ALA A 154 -26.39 -10.84 9.93
C ALA A 154 -24.86 -10.81 9.82
N SER A 155 -24.20 -11.45 10.79
CA SER A 155 -22.79 -11.90 10.80
C SER A 155 -21.71 -10.92 11.28
N THR A 156 -21.32 -11.07 12.54
CA THR A 156 -20.14 -10.49 13.21
C THR A 156 -18.87 -11.33 12.97
N ASN A 157 -18.43 -11.53 11.73
CA ASN A 157 -17.10 -12.09 11.44
C ASN A 157 -16.68 -11.74 10.00
N CYS A 158 -15.89 -10.67 9.84
CA CYS A 158 -15.24 -10.34 8.57
C CYS A 158 -13.81 -10.90 8.60
N THR A 159 -13.60 -12.09 8.06
CA THR A 159 -12.31 -12.80 8.04
C THR A 159 -11.41 -12.43 6.85
N ASP A 160 -11.84 -11.51 5.98
CA ASP A 160 -11.24 -11.31 4.65
C ASP A 160 -10.50 -9.97 4.48
N CYS A 161 -10.13 -9.30 5.57
CA CYS A 161 -9.30 -8.09 5.50
C CYS A 161 -7.81 -8.48 5.54
N PHE A 162 -7.08 -8.23 4.44
CA PHE A 162 -5.64 -8.47 4.33
C PHE A 162 -4.94 -7.19 3.87
N TRP A 163 -3.92 -6.76 4.61
CA TRP A 163 -3.00 -5.72 4.15
C TRP A 163 -1.74 -6.37 3.62
N SER A 164 -1.33 -5.95 2.44
CA SER A 164 -0.06 -6.35 1.84
C SER A 164 0.83 -5.13 1.74
N ILE A 165 2.06 -5.26 2.21
CA ILE A 165 3.15 -4.33 1.96
C ILE A 165 4.27 -5.09 1.25
N HIS A 166 4.90 -4.44 0.28
CA HIS A 166 6.20 -4.88 -0.21
C HIS A 166 7.22 -3.84 0.15
N GLY A 167 8.46 -4.30 0.34
CA GLY A 167 9.67 -3.53 0.33
C GLY A 167 9.68 -2.56 -0.85
N MET A 168 9.22 -1.37 -0.53
CA MET A 168 9.68 -0.07 -0.94
C MET A 168 10.34 -0.02 -2.33
N PHE A 169 9.66 0.67 -3.24
CA PHE A 169 10.10 0.80 -4.61
C PHE A 169 11.07 1.97 -4.80
N PHE A 170 12.10 1.75 -5.61
CA PHE A 170 13.12 2.73 -5.97
C PHE A 170 12.71 3.52 -7.22
N PHE A 171 12.67 4.85 -7.12
CA PHE A 171 12.69 5.74 -8.26
C PHE A 171 14.07 6.39 -8.41
N ALA A 172 14.69 6.18 -9.57
CA ALA A 172 15.96 6.79 -9.94
C ALA A 172 15.69 8.08 -10.71
N LEU A 173 15.88 9.24 -10.09
CA LEU A 173 16.02 10.48 -10.85
C LEU A 173 17.37 10.41 -11.58
N SER A 174 17.34 10.01 -12.84
CA SER A 174 18.48 10.16 -13.74
C SER A 174 18.49 11.60 -14.24
N THR A 175 19.24 12.46 -13.54
CA THR A 175 19.67 13.76 -14.07
C THR A 175 20.96 13.60 -14.85
#